data_AF-A0AAW2UA86-F1
#
_entry.id   AF-A0AAW2UA86-F1
#
_cell.length_a   1.000
_cell.length_b   1.000
_cell.length_c   1.000
_cell.angle_alpha   90.00
_cell.angle_beta   90.00
_cell.angle_gamma   90.00
#
_symmetry.space_group_name_H-M   'P 1'
#
loop_
_entity.id
_entity.type
_entity.pdbx_description
1 polymer ?
#
loop_
_entity_poly.entity_id
_entity_poly.type
_entity_poly.pdbx_seq_one_letter_code
_entity_poly.pdbx_strand_id
1 'polypeptide(L)'
;MNLVVLHPGFVIGPLLQPTLNTSSHFILNVLQGNEGFEDYQFVDVRDVADAHILAFENPSATGRYVLVEASITHSEAQQMLQKLYPSLNLPHK
;
A
#
# COMPACT_ATOMS: atom_id res chain seq x y z
N MET A 1 -18.44 -20.07 15.20
CA MET A 1 -17.75 -19.47 14.04
C MET A 1 -16.47 -18.87 14.57
N ASN A 2 -15.30 -19.38 14.17
CA ASN A 2 -14.02 -18.73 14.48
C ASN A 2 -13.77 -17.70 13.37
N LEU A 3 -13.62 -16.43 13.74
CA LEU A 3 -13.44 -15.32 12.80
C LEU A 3 -12.12 -14.64 13.14
N VAL A 4 -11.26 -14.52 12.12
CA VAL A 4 -10.05 -13.73 12.15
C VAL A 4 -10.25 -12.54 11.21
N VAL A 5 -9.81 -11.35 11.63
CA VAL A 5 -9.96 -10.13 10.84
C VAL A 5 -8.58 -9.53 10.56
N LEU A 6 -8.34 -9.18 9.30
CA LEU A 6 -7.13 -8.51 8.86
C LEU A 6 -7.47 -7.05 8.53
N HIS A 7 -6.69 -6.12 9.07
CA HIS A 7 -6.87 -4.68 8.94
C HIS A 7 -5.68 -4.07 8.18
N PRO A 8 -5.71 -4.10 6.84
CA PRO A 8 -4.67 -3.47 6.05
C PRO A 8 -4.79 -1.94 6.05
N GLY A 9 -3.65 -1.28 5.87
CA GLY A 9 -3.58 0.12 5.46
C GLY A 9 -3.91 0.31 3.96
N PHE A 10 -3.22 1.23 3.30
CA PHE A 10 -3.25 1.41 1.85
C PHE A 10 -2.57 0.24 1.17
N VAL A 11 -3.36 -0.54 0.43
CA VAL A 11 -2.87 -1.74 -0.27
C VAL A 11 -2.43 -1.37 -1.68
N ILE A 12 -1.11 -1.45 -1.92
CA ILE A 12 -0.49 -1.19 -3.23
C ILE A 12 0.26 -2.43 -3.72
N GLY A 13 0.62 -2.45 -5.00
CA GLY A 13 1.40 -3.54 -5.58
C GLY A 13 1.08 -3.80 -7.05
N PRO A 14 1.54 -4.93 -7.61
CA PRO A 14 1.26 -5.31 -8.99
C PRO A 14 -0.23 -5.42 -9.26
N LEU A 15 -0.69 -4.83 -10.38
CA LEU A 15 -2.09 -4.88 -10.80
C LEU A 15 -2.34 -6.12 -11.65
N LEU A 16 -3.39 -6.87 -11.32
CA LEU A 16 -3.86 -8.00 -12.15
C LEU A 16 -4.82 -7.57 -13.27
N GLN A 17 -5.26 -6.32 -13.25
CA GLN A 17 -6.20 -5.73 -14.21
C GLN A 17 -5.79 -4.28 -14.51
N PRO A 18 -6.12 -3.73 -15.70
CA PRO A 18 -5.77 -2.36 -16.08
C PRO A 18 -6.70 -1.32 -15.43
N THR A 19 -6.95 -1.45 -14.12
CA THR A 19 -7.82 -0.56 -13.37
C THR A 19 -7.25 -0.38 -11.96
N LEU A 20 -7.08 0.88 -11.56
CA LEU A 20 -6.55 1.25 -10.26
C LEU A 20 -7.63 1.17 -9.18
N ASN A 21 -7.28 0.63 -8.01
CA ASN A 21 -8.06 0.84 -6.79
C ASN A 21 -7.76 2.24 -6.20
N THR A 22 -8.46 2.61 -5.13
CA THR A 22 -8.23 3.89 -4.43
C THR A 22 -6.80 4.02 -3.92
N SER A 23 -6.23 2.95 -3.35
CA SER A 23 -4.89 3.00 -2.76
C SER A 23 -3.79 3.16 -3.81
N SER A 24 -3.91 2.52 -4.97
CA SER A 24 -2.94 2.64 -6.07
C SER A 24 -3.07 3.97 -6.82
N HIS A 25 -4.24 4.62 -6.77
CA HIS A 25 -4.38 6.01 -7.25
C HIS A 25 -3.49 6.99 -6.50
N PHE A 26 -3.06 6.68 -5.28
CA PHE A 26 -2.05 7.48 -4.57
C PHE A 26 -0.79 7.68 -5.43
N ILE A 27 -0.26 6.61 -6.04
CA ILE A 27 0.95 6.70 -6.87
C ILE A 27 0.71 7.63 -8.06
N LEU A 28 -0.46 7.53 -8.70
CA LEU A 28 -0.84 8.43 -9.79
C LEU A 28 -0.92 9.89 -9.32
N ASN A 29 -1.47 10.14 -8.14
CA ASN A 29 -1.53 11.49 -7.55
C ASN A 29 -0.13 12.07 -7.33
N VAL A 30 0.81 11.27 -6.81
CA VAL A 30 2.21 11.68 -6.63
C VAL A 30 2.83 12.04 -7.98
N LEU A 31 2.62 11.21 -9.01
CA LEU A 31 3.12 11.45 -10.37
C LEU A 31 2.53 12.72 -11.01
N GLN A 32 1.28 13.05 -10.69
CA GLN A 32 0.58 14.24 -11.20
C GLN A 32 0.85 15.50 -10.37
N GLY A 33 1.51 15.38 -9.21
CA GLY A 33 1.76 16.49 -8.30
C GLY A 33 0.54 16.94 -7.50
N ASN A 34 -0.46 16.08 -7.39
CA ASN A 34 -1.64 16.35 -6.59
C ASN A 34 -1.26 16.33 -5.10
N GLU A 35 -1.96 17.12 -4.28
CA GLU A 35 -1.76 17.06 -2.83
C GLU A 35 -2.31 15.75 -2.26
N GLY A 36 -1.68 15.29 -1.17
CA GLY A 36 -2.09 14.12 -0.41
C GLY A 36 -2.09 14.41 1.08
N PHE A 37 -2.51 13.42 1.87
CA PHE A 37 -2.33 13.42 3.32
C PHE A 37 -0.85 13.47 3.70
N GLU A 38 -0.57 13.87 4.95
CA GLU A 38 0.80 13.95 5.47
C GLU A 38 1.47 12.57 5.49
N ASP A 39 0.78 11.57 6.05
CA ASP A 39 1.29 10.22 6.25
C ASP A 39 0.32 9.16 5.70
N TYR A 40 0.87 8.16 5.01
CA TYR A 40 0.12 7.00 4.52
C TYR A 40 0.75 5.71 5.03
N GLN A 41 -0.10 4.82 5.57
CA GLN A 41 0.30 3.50 6.01
C GLN A 41 0.13 2.50 4.88
N PHE A 42 1.21 1.93 4.35
CA PHE A 42 1.19 1.03 3.19
C PHE A 42 1.43 -0.42 3.58
N VAL A 43 0.91 -1.32 2.74
CA VAL A 43 1.22 -2.76 2.73
C VAL A 43 1.16 -3.26 1.28
N ASP A 44 2.02 -4.21 0.92
CA ASP A 44 1.97 -4.86 -0.39
C ASP A 44 0.75 -5.80 -0.49
N VAL A 45 0.07 -5.80 -1.63
CA VAL A 45 -1.10 -6.65 -1.90
C VAL A 45 -0.80 -8.14 -1.75
N ARG A 46 0.44 -8.57 -2.01
CA ARG A 46 0.88 -9.95 -1.87
C ARG A 46 0.99 -10.34 -0.40
N ASP A 47 1.54 -9.45 0.44
CA ASP A 47 1.62 -9.68 1.89
C ASP A 47 0.22 -9.76 2.51
N VAL A 48 -0.74 -8.96 2.02
CA VAL A 48 -2.14 -9.06 2.43
C VAL A 48 -2.71 -10.42 2.05
N ALA A 49 -2.49 -10.88 0.81
CA ALA A 49 -2.98 -12.18 0.36
C ALA A 49 -2.37 -13.34 1.18
N ASP A 50 -1.06 -13.32 1.39
CA ASP A 50 -0.34 -14.31 2.18
C ASP A 50 -0.80 -14.31 3.64
N ALA A 51 -1.04 -13.13 4.23
CA ALA A 51 -1.58 -13.02 5.58
C ALA A 51 -2.98 -13.63 5.70
N HIS A 52 -3.84 -13.49 4.67
CA HIS A 52 -5.15 -14.15 4.65
C HIS A 52 -5.01 -15.68 4.60
N ILE A 53 -4.10 -16.20 3.79
CA ILE A 53 -3.83 -17.64 3.69
C ILE A 53 -3.33 -18.17 5.04
N LEU A 54 -2.31 -17.53 5.62
CA LEU A 54 -1.73 -17.93 6.90
C LEU A 54 -2.75 -17.87 8.05
N ALA A 55 -3.59 -16.83 8.09
CA ALA A 55 -4.64 -16.70 9.09
C ALA A 55 -5.71 -17.78 8.95
N PHE A 56 -5.99 -18.24 7.72
CA PHE A 56 -6.96 -19.30 7.46
C PHE A 56 -6.38 -20.69 7.79
N GLU A 57 -5.13 -20.96 7.41
CA GLU A 57 -4.50 -22.27 7.56
C GLU A 57 -4.02 -22.55 8.99
N ASN A 58 -3.69 -21.50 9.76
CA ASN A 58 -3.24 -21.66 11.14
C ASN A 58 -4.42 -21.80 12.12
N PRO A 59 -4.64 -22.98 12.73
CA PRO A 59 -5.76 -23.18 13.66
C PRO A 59 -5.63 -22.36 14.96
N SER A 60 -4.44 -21.83 15.26
CA SER A 60 -4.20 -20.94 16.40
C SER A 60 -4.41 -19.46 16.08
N ALA A 61 -4.65 -19.09 14.82
CA ALA A 61 -4.95 -17.70 14.46
C ALA A 61 -6.30 -17.28 15.07
N THR A 62 -6.31 -16.13 15.75
CA THR A 62 -7.50 -15.58 16.42
C THR A 62 -7.47 -14.07 16.43
N GLY A 63 -8.63 -13.44 16.55
CA GLY A 63 -8.72 -12.01 16.78
C GLY A 63 -8.43 -11.17 15.53
N ARG A 64 -7.59 -10.14 15.69
CA ARG A 64 -7.42 -9.05 14.72
C ARG A 64 -5.94 -8.79 14.48
N TYR A 65 -5.53 -8.66 13.23
CA TYR A 65 -4.15 -8.34 12.86
C TYR A 65 -4.12 -7.06 12.01
N VAL A 66 -3.21 -6.15 12.35
CA VAL A 66 -2.94 -4.94 11.56
C VAL A 66 -1.89 -5.29 10.51
N LEU A 67 -2.17 -4.95 9.26
CA LEU A 67 -1.25 -5.18 8.14
C LEU A 67 -0.78 -3.83 7.60
N VAL A 68 0.30 -3.33 8.18
CA VAL A 68 0.99 -2.11 7.79
C VAL A 68 2.48 -2.40 7.85
N GLU A 69 3.18 -2.23 6.74
CA GLU A 69 4.63 -2.41 6.65
C GLU A 69 5.35 -1.09 6.94
N ALA A 70 4.90 0.00 6.32
CA ALA A 70 5.58 1.29 6.38
C ALA A 70 4.59 2.46 6.44
N SER A 71 4.96 3.49 7.19
CA SER A 71 4.35 4.82 7.08
C SER A 71 5.24 5.67 6.19
N ILE A 72 4.68 6.20 5.10
CA ILE A 72 5.41 6.97 4.10
C ILE A 72 4.68 8.30 3.90
N THR A 73 5.44 9.38 3.95
CA THR A 73 4.94 10.71 3.61
C THR A 73 4.85 10.92 2.10
N HIS A 74 4.03 11.89 1.68
CA HIS A 74 3.98 12.27 0.26
C HIS A 74 5.35 12.69 -0.31
N SER A 75 6.16 13.40 0.49
CA SER A 75 7.52 13.81 0.10
C SER A 75 8.48 12.63 -0.06
N GLU A 76 8.43 11.67 0.87
CA GLU A 76 9.23 10.45 0.76
C GLU A 76 8.84 9.62 -0.46
N ALA A 77 7.55 9.55 -0.79
CA ALA A 77 7.09 8.89 -2.01
C ALA A 77 7.67 9.55 -3.28
N GLN A 78 7.69 10.88 -3.36
CA GLN A 78 8.35 11.60 -4.45
C GLN A 78 9.85 11.32 -4.52
N GLN A 79 10.55 11.34 -3.38
CA GLN A 79 11.97 11.04 -3.31
C GLN A 79 12.29 9.60 -3.75
N MET A 80 11.46 8.63 -3.37
CA MET A 80 11.60 7.24 -3.81
C MET A 80 11.39 7.10 -5.32
N LEU A 81 10.36 7.75 -5.89
CA LEU A 81 10.12 7.75 -7.33
C LEU A 81 11.28 8.39 -8.10
N GLN A 82 11.84 9.50 -7.62
CA GLN A 82 13.01 10.14 -8.25
C GLN A 82 14.26 9.25 -8.21
N LYS A 83 14.45 8.48 -7.12
CA LYS A 83 15.57 7.53 -7.00
C LYS A 83 15.40 6.33 -7.94
N LEU A 84 14.19 5.78 -8.04
CA LEU A 84 13.88 4.63 -8.87
C LEU A 84 13.82 4.98 -10.37
N TYR A 85 13.35 6.18 -10.69
CA TYR A 85 13.19 6.68 -12.05
C TYR A 85 13.79 8.08 -12.19
N PRO A 86 15.13 8.22 -12.28
CA PRO A 86 15.80 9.53 -12.29
C PRO A 86 15.43 10.44 -13.47
N SER A 87 14.94 9.86 -14.58
CA SER A 87 14.49 10.59 -15.77
C SER A 87 13.02 11.01 -15.72
N LEU A 88 12.29 10.60 -14.69
CA LEU A 88 10.90 10.97 -14.50
C LEU A 88 10.81 12.42 -14.05
N ASN A 89 10.17 13.27 -14.85
CA ASN A 89 9.90 14.65 -14.49
C ASN A 89 8.73 14.69 -13.50
N LEU A 90 9.05 14.60 -12.21
CA LEU A 90 8.06 14.84 -11.17
C LEU A 90 7.79 16.35 -11.06
N PRO A 91 6.52 16.76 -10.92
CA PRO A 91 6.20 18.15 -10.66
C PRO A 91 6.83 18.58 -9.33
N HIS A 92 7.80 19.48 -9.42
CA HIS A 92 8.35 20.18 -8.26
C HIS A 92 7.36 21.25 -7.81
N LYS A 93 7.01 21.25 -6.53
CA LYS A 93 6.38 22.39 -5.89
C LYS A 93 7.43 23.45 -5.56
#